data_AF-A0ABD5S781-F1
#
_entry.id   AF-A0ABD5S781-F1
#
_cell.length_a   1.000
_cell.length_b   1.000
_cell.length_c   1.000
_cell.angle_alpha   90.00
_cell.angle_beta   90.00
_cell.angle_gamma   90.00
#
_symmetry.space_group_name_H-M   'P 1'
#
loop_
_entity.id
_entity.type
_entity.pdbx_description
1 polymer ?
#
loop_
_entity_poly.entity_id
_entity_poly.type
_entity_poly.pdbx_seq_one_letter_code
_entity_poly.pdbx_strand_id
1 'polypeptide(L)'
;MTAIGEFLEENGEKVFLVVYFAVMVAVAGPLFLALGEAWQQSDIFAPLIRSLDPLLSVDLEQFSSLMFGIYLGLLALVAIDPKKRVQGLLLTFGTASALIGLLSIGLFIPNIDFADNVVWLLGGFVFGGIVGGGSQLLETRTATALEFRRSATLLFYLISAIVVVGLVEYHVNFPQFIEVAGDEVQLLVPNPEVSVEWDGIGMNLLMAGVFVVTLRRFVTYDSSESFFILGPQGSGKSLFLVGKYLAALDDAVGRESDTPLNPSSDLMELVGALDAASKDTGWKLDATGQTDVEDLRFQFIDGRVFPKNIELSSLDYAGEYLERLPSALMSPDAEVDNSTLRLLSQRVQAANTLVLIIDVERYHNNEPLEIEPYFDILDVASNKDVLLVATKCDILAEEFREQQALEAHQYFDEFQEYVNETLVENNQTVRTLVQDTSGSKIYPVYYQTTTDENGERVPMRDRNGNVMTVGFDQLLDKMG
;
A
#
# COMPACT_ATOMS: atom_id res chain seq x y z
N MET A 1 14.22 -21.02 -14.08
CA MET A 1 14.36 -19.94 -13.09
C MET A 1 14.41 -20.57 -11.71
N THR A 2 15.26 -20.10 -10.80
CA THR A 2 15.38 -20.65 -9.44
C THR A 2 14.15 -20.24 -8.62
N ALA A 3 13.65 -21.11 -7.74
CA ALA A 3 12.51 -20.84 -6.84
C ALA A 3 12.68 -19.55 -5.99
N ILE A 4 13.92 -19.08 -5.83
CA ILE A 4 14.26 -17.81 -5.17
C ILE A 4 13.87 -16.61 -6.05
N GLY A 5 13.93 -16.73 -7.38
CA GLY A 5 13.53 -15.70 -8.34
C GLY A 5 12.02 -15.46 -8.29
N GLU A 6 11.21 -16.52 -8.44
CA GLU A 6 9.74 -16.45 -8.29
C GLU A 6 9.34 -15.91 -6.90
N PHE A 7 9.99 -16.38 -5.83
CA PHE A 7 9.70 -15.88 -4.48
C PHE A 7 10.01 -14.39 -4.30
N LEU A 8 11.10 -13.89 -4.91
CA LEU A 8 11.47 -12.47 -4.88
C LEU A 8 10.59 -11.61 -5.78
N GLU A 9 10.04 -12.16 -6.85
CA GLU A 9 9.09 -11.49 -7.74
C GLU A 9 7.74 -11.35 -7.04
N GLU A 10 7.26 -12.41 -6.38
CA GLU A 10 5.98 -12.40 -5.64
C GLU A 10 6.05 -11.67 -4.29
N ASN A 11 7.21 -11.63 -3.61
CA ASN A 11 7.35 -11.05 -2.27
C ASN A 11 8.40 -9.94 -2.18
N GLY A 12 8.84 -9.38 -3.30
CA GLY A 12 9.94 -8.41 -3.37
C GLY A 12 9.76 -7.24 -2.41
N GLU A 13 8.55 -6.67 -2.36
CA GLU A 13 8.20 -5.59 -1.43
C GLU A 13 8.38 -5.96 0.05
N LYS A 14 7.93 -7.15 0.45
CA LYS A 14 8.07 -7.65 1.84
C LYS A 14 9.53 -7.83 2.19
N VAL A 15 10.33 -8.32 1.23
CA VAL A 15 11.79 -8.47 1.37
C VAL A 15 12.45 -7.10 1.51
N PHE A 16 12.05 -6.09 0.73
CA PHE A 16 12.60 -4.74 0.85
C PHE A 16 12.35 -4.14 2.24
N LEU A 17 11.14 -4.28 2.78
CA LEU A 17 10.81 -3.76 4.11
C LEU A 17 11.63 -4.44 5.22
N VAL A 18 11.79 -5.76 5.15
CA VAL A 18 12.64 -6.52 6.08
C VAL A 18 14.12 -6.15 5.91
N VAL A 19 14.60 -5.94 4.68
CA VAL A 19 15.97 -5.49 4.40
C VAL A 19 16.20 -4.09 4.97
N TYR A 20 15.28 -3.15 4.76
CA TYR A 20 15.37 -1.81 5.38
C TYR A 20 15.42 -1.91 6.90
N PHE A 21 14.57 -2.74 7.51
CA PHE A 21 14.61 -2.98 8.95
C PHE A 21 15.95 -3.55 9.42
N ALA A 22 16.48 -4.58 8.73
CA ALA A 22 17.74 -5.21 9.08
C ALA A 22 18.91 -4.22 8.97
N VAL A 23 18.95 -3.41 7.92
CA VAL A 23 19.95 -2.33 7.75
C VAL A 23 19.81 -1.29 8.86
N MET A 24 18.59 -0.86 9.19
CA MET A 24 18.36 0.08 10.30
C MET A 24 18.88 -0.48 11.61
N VAL A 25 18.57 -1.73 11.98
CA VAL A 25 19.03 -2.35 13.23
C VAL A 25 20.55 -2.50 13.26
N ALA A 26 21.15 -2.94 12.15
CA ALA A 26 22.59 -3.11 12.04
C ALA A 26 23.37 -1.79 12.23
N VAL A 27 22.83 -0.69 11.70
CA VAL A 27 23.44 0.65 11.83
C VAL A 27 23.08 1.32 13.15
N ALA A 28 21.86 1.06 13.68
CA ALA A 28 21.36 1.63 14.91
C ALA A 28 22.24 1.32 16.12
N GLY A 29 22.71 0.07 16.26
CA GLY A 29 23.50 -0.35 17.42
C GLY A 29 24.73 0.54 17.66
N PRO A 30 25.70 0.58 16.72
CA PRO A 30 26.88 1.44 16.83
C PRO A 30 26.52 2.93 16.92
N LEU A 31 25.51 3.38 16.15
CA LEU A 31 25.10 4.78 16.15
C LEU A 31 24.56 5.22 17.52
N PHE A 32 23.72 4.43 18.17
CA PHE A 32 23.16 4.77 19.49
C PHE A 32 24.21 4.71 20.61
N LEU A 33 25.22 3.85 20.49
CA LEU A 33 26.38 3.89 21.42
C LEU A 33 27.14 5.21 21.27
N ALA A 34 27.46 5.62 20.04
CA ALA A 34 28.12 6.90 19.76
C ALA A 34 27.27 8.09 20.25
N LEU A 35 25.95 8.06 20.04
CA LEU A 35 25.04 9.10 20.56
C LEU A 35 24.99 9.12 22.09
N GLY A 36 25.12 7.96 22.75
CA GLY A 36 25.22 7.86 24.21
C GLY A 36 26.51 8.48 24.75
N GLU A 37 27.64 8.23 24.09
CA GLU A 37 28.91 8.90 24.40
C GLU A 37 28.83 10.41 24.16
N ALA A 38 28.22 10.82 23.04
CA ALA A 38 27.98 12.23 22.72
C ALA A 38 27.18 12.93 23.81
N TRP A 39 26.17 12.27 24.38
CA TRP A 39 25.39 12.80 25.48
C TRP A 39 26.23 13.01 26.74
N GLN A 40 27.11 12.05 27.09
CA GLN A 40 27.97 12.16 28.26
C GLN A 40 29.00 13.29 28.12
N GLN A 41 29.44 13.57 26.90
CA GLN A 41 30.42 14.59 26.57
C GLN A 41 29.79 15.91 26.07
N SER A 42 28.46 16.01 26.09
CA SER A 42 27.74 17.13 25.49
C SER A 42 28.04 18.45 26.18
N ASP A 43 28.47 19.43 25.38
CA ASP A 43 28.84 20.78 25.83
C ASP A 43 27.65 21.75 25.80
N ILE A 44 26.65 21.50 24.95
CA ILE A 44 25.51 22.42 24.77
C ILE A 44 24.22 21.79 25.30
N PHE A 45 23.81 20.64 24.76
CA PHE A 45 22.47 20.12 24.99
C PHE A 45 22.30 19.56 26.40
N ALA A 46 23.28 18.83 26.94
CA ALA A 46 23.16 18.32 28.30
C ALA A 46 23.10 19.45 29.36
N PRO A 47 23.96 20.48 29.32
CA PRO A 47 23.82 21.65 30.20
C PRO A 47 22.51 22.41 29.98
N LEU A 48 22.06 22.58 28.73
CA LEU A 48 20.80 23.25 28.43
C LEU A 48 19.60 22.52 29.05
N ILE A 49 19.54 21.20 28.93
CA ILE A 49 18.47 20.40 29.55
C ILE A 49 18.58 20.44 31.07
N ARG A 50 19.78 20.32 31.63
CA ARG A 50 19.99 20.43 33.09
C ARG A 50 19.61 21.80 33.63
N SER A 51 19.73 22.87 32.84
CA SER A 51 19.33 24.22 33.24
C SER A 51 17.81 24.38 33.40
N LEU A 52 17.01 23.45 32.89
CA LEU A 52 15.55 23.47 33.09
C LEU A 52 15.15 23.23 34.54
N ASP A 53 15.97 22.56 35.34
CA ASP A 53 15.67 22.30 36.74
C ASP A 53 15.65 23.60 37.58
N PRO A 54 16.73 24.39 37.62
CA PRO A 54 16.70 25.67 38.35
C PRO A 54 15.76 26.71 37.71
N LEU A 55 15.46 26.62 36.41
CA LEU A 55 14.63 27.63 35.71
C LEU A 55 13.13 27.32 35.74
N LEU A 56 12.75 26.06 35.60
CA LEU A 56 11.36 25.61 35.44
C LEU A 56 10.97 24.51 36.43
N SER A 57 11.89 24.08 37.32
CA SER A 57 11.71 22.94 38.23
C SER A 57 11.41 21.63 37.51
N VAL A 58 12.04 21.45 36.34
CA VAL A 58 11.96 20.22 35.54
C VAL A 58 13.35 19.60 35.49
N ASP A 59 13.53 18.52 36.24
CA ASP A 59 14.79 17.77 36.26
C ASP A 59 15.00 16.96 34.97
N LEU A 60 16.20 16.38 34.85
CA LEU A 60 16.58 15.59 33.68
C LEU A 60 15.73 14.32 33.51
N GLU A 61 15.29 13.69 34.61
CA GLU A 61 14.49 12.47 34.59
C GLU A 61 13.06 12.77 34.10
N GLN A 62 12.47 13.87 34.56
CA GLN A 62 11.17 14.38 34.16
C GLN A 62 11.17 14.76 32.67
N PHE A 63 12.18 15.51 32.23
CA PHE A 63 12.34 15.88 30.82
C PHE A 63 12.51 14.64 29.93
N SER A 64 13.36 13.70 30.33
CA SER A 64 13.60 12.47 29.58
C SER A 64 12.36 11.58 29.51
N SER A 65 11.62 11.47 30.62
CA SER A 65 10.35 10.74 30.70
C SER A 65 9.28 11.38 29.81
N LEU A 66 9.17 12.71 29.82
CA LEU A 66 8.25 13.45 28.94
C LEU A 66 8.58 13.20 27.46
N MET A 67 9.84 13.39 27.05
CA MET A 67 10.27 13.21 25.67
C MET A 67 10.10 11.76 25.19
N PHE A 68 10.40 10.78 26.04
CA PHE A 68 10.17 9.38 25.74
C PHE A 68 8.67 9.07 25.64
N GLY A 69 7.84 9.68 26.50
CA GLY A 69 6.40 9.64 26.39
C GLY A 69 5.92 10.12 25.03
N ILE A 70 6.36 11.29 24.58
CA ILE A 70 6.02 11.86 23.26
C ILE A 70 6.36 10.87 22.15
N TYR A 71 7.58 10.33 22.19
CA TYR A 71 8.03 9.30 21.25
C TYR A 71 7.09 8.08 21.24
N LEU A 72 6.76 7.53 22.41
CA LEU A 72 5.86 6.36 22.53
C LEU A 72 4.44 6.67 22.04
N GLY A 73 3.93 7.87 22.28
CA GLY A 73 2.63 8.31 21.79
C GLY A 73 2.58 8.33 20.26
N LEU A 74 3.62 8.86 19.62
CA LEU A 74 3.76 8.84 18.16
C LEU A 74 3.90 7.42 17.62
N LEU A 75 4.73 6.59 18.25
CA LEU A 75 4.95 5.20 17.86
C LEU A 75 3.67 4.36 17.99
N ALA A 76 2.90 4.56 19.07
CA ALA A 76 1.64 3.86 19.29
C ALA A 76 0.61 4.18 18.20
N LEU A 77 0.51 5.43 17.75
CA LEU A 77 -0.36 5.79 16.63
C LEU A 77 0.04 5.07 15.34
N VAL A 78 1.34 4.99 15.03
CA VAL A 78 1.84 4.24 13.86
C VAL A 78 1.58 2.74 14.00
N ALA A 79 1.65 2.19 15.22
CA ALA A 79 1.40 0.77 15.47
C ALA A 79 -0.10 0.40 15.41
N ILE A 80 -1.01 1.34 15.69
CA ILE A 80 -2.46 1.15 15.62
C ILE A 80 -3.00 1.39 14.20
N ASP A 81 -2.32 2.23 13.42
CA ASP A 81 -2.62 2.47 12.00
C ASP A 81 -2.63 1.13 11.23
N PRO A 82 -3.77 0.69 10.66
CA PRO A 82 -3.87 -0.59 9.97
C PRO A 82 -2.87 -0.72 8.82
N LYS A 83 -2.57 0.37 8.11
CA LYS A 83 -1.64 0.37 6.96
C LYS A 83 -0.19 0.27 7.42
N LYS A 84 0.15 0.92 8.53
CA LYS A 84 1.53 1.00 9.04
C LYS A 84 1.82 0.11 10.24
N ARG A 85 0.89 -0.75 10.63
CA ARG A 85 0.97 -1.61 11.81
C ARG A 85 2.27 -2.40 11.89
N VAL A 86 2.69 -3.04 10.79
CA VAL A 86 3.94 -3.82 10.79
C VAL A 86 5.17 -2.92 10.88
N GLN A 87 5.17 -1.76 10.22
CA GLN A 87 6.24 -0.78 10.39
C GLN A 87 6.33 -0.30 11.83
N GLY A 88 5.21 -0.01 12.49
CA GLY A 88 5.14 0.38 13.89
C GLY A 88 5.64 -0.72 14.84
N LEU A 89 5.27 -1.98 14.58
CA LEU A 89 5.76 -3.13 15.35
C LEU A 89 7.27 -3.32 15.18
N LEU A 90 7.79 -3.25 13.95
CA LEU A 90 9.22 -3.34 13.69
C LEU A 90 9.99 -2.17 14.32
N LEU A 91 9.47 -0.94 14.26
CA LEU A 91 10.06 0.20 14.99
C LEU A 91 10.05 0.00 16.50
N THR A 92 9.03 -0.67 17.04
CA THR A 92 8.98 -1.04 18.47
C THR A 92 10.12 -2.01 18.82
N PHE A 93 10.36 -3.02 17.98
CA PHE A 93 11.51 -3.90 18.14
C PHE A 93 12.84 -3.15 18.02
N GLY A 94 12.96 -2.25 17.05
CA GLY A 94 14.13 -1.37 16.91
C GLY A 94 14.36 -0.50 18.15
N THR A 95 13.29 0.03 18.73
CA THR A 95 13.32 0.80 19.98
C THR A 95 13.82 -0.05 21.13
N ALA A 96 13.27 -1.26 21.31
CA ALA A 96 13.71 -2.18 22.34
C ALA A 96 15.20 -2.51 22.21
N SER A 97 15.69 -2.74 20.99
CA SER A 97 17.13 -2.95 20.72
C SER A 97 17.97 -1.72 21.07
N ALA A 98 17.51 -0.51 20.72
CA ALA A 98 18.20 0.73 21.06
C ALA A 98 18.28 0.96 22.58
N LEU A 99 17.18 0.68 23.29
CA LEU A 99 17.11 0.76 24.76
C LEU A 99 18.05 -0.24 25.44
N ILE A 100 18.15 -1.47 24.91
CA ILE A 100 19.14 -2.46 25.40
C ILE A 100 20.57 -1.94 25.18
N GLY A 101 20.84 -1.31 24.03
CA GLY A 101 22.12 -0.65 23.75
C GLY A 101 22.46 0.43 24.79
N LEU A 102 21.54 1.36 25.05
CA LEU A 102 21.72 2.41 26.05
C LEU A 102 21.86 1.84 27.47
N LEU A 103 21.09 0.81 27.81
CA LEU A 103 21.20 0.11 29.09
C LEU A 103 22.60 -0.49 29.29
N SER A 104 23.21 -1.02 28.24
CA SER A 104 24.55 -1.65 28.32
C SER A 104 25.67 -0.68 28.70
N ILE A 105 25.49 0.61 28.42
CA ILE A 105 26.42 1.70 28.78
C ILE A 105 25.93 2.50 30.01
N GLY A 106 24.94 1.98 30.73
CA GLY A 106 24.41 2.61 31.94
C GLY A 106 23.63 3.90 31.67
N LEU A 107 23.07 4.07 30.47
CA LEU A 107 22.27 5.24 30.10
C LEU A 107 20.77 4.93 30.04
N PHE A 108 19.97 5.99 30.20
CA PHE A 108 18.52 5.99 30.11
C PHE A 108 17.80 5.15 31.19
N ILE A 109 17.55 3.86 30.99
CA ILE A 109 16.74 3.03 31.91
C ILE A 109 17.29 3.02 33.36
N PRO A 110 18.61 2.88 33.59
CA PRO A 110 19.16 2.89 34.95
C PRO A 110 19.10 4.26 35.64
N ASN A 111 18.92 5.34 34.88
CA ASN A 111 19.02 6.72 35.37
C ASN A 111 17.67 7.43 35.47
N ILE A 112 16.56 6.72 35.24
CA ILE A 112 15.22 7.30 35.28
C ILE A 112 14.35 6.40 36.14
N ASP A 113 13.81 6.94 37.23
CA ASP A 113 12.73 6.27 37.94
C ASP A 113 11.39 6.56 37.22
N PHE A 114 11.01 5.67 36.30
CA PHE A 114 9.75 5.80 35.57
C PHE A 114 8.51 5.71 36.46
N ALA A 115 8.60 5.10 37.64
CA ALA A 115 7.46 5.01 38.56
C ALA A 115 7.17 6.38 39.17
N ASP A 116 8.22 7.07 39.63
CA ASP A 116 8.13 8.43 40.17
C ASP A 116 7.81 9.47 39.08
N ASN A 117 8.23 9.21 37.83
CA ASN A 117 8.02 10.09 36.69
C ASN A 117 6.83 9.69 35.78
N VAL A 118 5.94 8.81 36.25
CA VAL A 118 4.84 8.27 35.42
C VAL A 118 3.92 9.36 34.86
N VAL A 119 3.71 10.45 35.61
CA VAL A 119 2.88 11.58 35.18
C VAL A 119 3.48 12.29 33.97
N TRP A 120 4.80 12.49 33.96
CA TRP A 120 5.53 13.09 32.83
C TRP A 120 5.52 12.16 31.62
N LEU A 121 5.74 10.86 31.83
CA LEU A 121 5.67 9.86 30.77
C LEU A 121 4.28 9.82 30.11
N LEU A 122 3.21 9.76 30.91
CA LEU A 122 1.83 9.76 30.41
C LEU A 122 1.46 11.10 29.76
N GLY A 123 1.89 12.22 30.35
CA GLY A 123 1.70 13.55 29.77
C GLY A 123 2.35 13.65 28.40
N GLY A 124 3.58 13.15 28.26
CA GLY A 124 4.28 13.06 27.00
C GLY A 124 3.56 12.15 26.01
N PHE A 125 3.12 10.97 26.44
CA PHE A 125 2.38 10.03 25.61
C PHE A 125 1.10 10.65 25.03
N VAL A 126 0.30 11.30 25.88
CA VAL A 126 -0.92 11.99 25.47
C VAL A 126 -0.59 13.16 24.54
N PHE A 127 0.44 13.95 24.84
CA PHE A 127 0.87 15.05 23.98
C PHE A 127 1.33 14.56 22.60
N GLY A 128 2.17 13.53 22.55
CA GLY A 128 2.61 12.89 21.30
C GLY A 128 1.44 12.33 20.51
N GLY A 129 0.49 11.69 21.19
CA GLY A 129 -0.76 11.23 20.60
C GLY A 129 -1.57 12.39 19.97
N ILE A 130 -1.84 13.45 20.72
CA ILE A 130 -2.60 14.60 20.23
C ILE A 130 -1.89 15.30 19.05
N VAL A 131 -0.58 15.52 19.15
CA VAL A 131 0.20 16.19 18.09
C VAL A 131 0.33 15.33 16.84
N GLY A 132 0.51 14.01 17.01
CA GLY A 132 0.61 13.06 15.92
C GLY A 132 -0.72 12.78 15.22
N GLY A 133 -1.78 12.57 15.99
CA GLY A 133 -3.11 12.24 15.48
C GLY A 133 -3.95 13.46 15.09
N GLY A 134 -3.69 14.64 15.67
CA GLY A 134 -4.36 15.89 15.28
C GLY A 134 -5.88 15.81 15.33
N SER A 135 -6.56 16.34 14.30
CA SER A 135 -8.02 16.28 14.17
C SER A 135 -8.53 14.87 13.87
N GLN A 136 -7.68 13.98 13.33
CA GLN A 136 -8.06 12.61 12.96
C GLN A 136 -8.42 11.74 14.18
N LEU A 137 -7.98 12.13 15.39
CA LEU A 137 -8.40 11.47 16.63
C LEU A 137 -9.84 11.79 17.04
N LEU A 138 -10.40 12.89 16.53
CA LEU A 138 -11.73 13.38 16.84
C LEU A 138 -12.72 13.16 15.70
N GLU A 139 -12.24 12.85 14.50
CA GLU A 139 -13.07 12.44 13.37
C GLU A 139 -13.71 11.09 13.69
N THR A 140 -15.02 11.13 14.00
CA THR A 140 -15.86 9.94 14.08
C THR A 140 -15.70 9.14 12.80
N ARG A 141 -15.38 7.83 12.95
CA ARG A 141 -15.22 6.82 11.89
C ARG A 141 -16.10 7.12 10.68
N THR A 142 -15.58 7.92 9.78
CA THR A 142 -16.17 8.18 8.48
C THR A 142 -15.53 7.21 7.50
N ALA A 143 -16.09 7.13 6.29
CA ALA A 143 -15.71 6.21 5.24
C ALA A 143 -14.30 6.46 4.66
N THR A 144 -13.27 6.62 5.49
CA THR A 144 -11.85 6.52 5.12
C THR A 144 -11.08 5.79 6.22
N ALA A 145 -10.24 4.81 5.85
CA ALA A 145 -9.38 4.13 6.82
C ALA A 145 -8.51 5.14 7.59
N LEU A 146 -8.45 4.99 8.91
CA LEU A 146 -7.64 5.84 9.80
C LEU A 146 -6.16 5.72 9.43
N GLU A 147 -5.58 6.81 8.93
CA GLU A 147 -4.16 6.88 8.57
C GLU A 147 -3.47 8.06 9.26
N PHE A 148 -2.51 7.76 10.14
CA PHE A 148 -1.78 8.75 10.94
C PHE A 148 -0.47 9.16 10.27
N ARG A 149 -0.55 9.70 9.04
CA ARG A 149 0.62 10.15 8.25
C ARG A 149 1.53 11.11 9.01
N ARG A 150 0.92 11.99 9.81
CA ARG A 150 1.63 12.99 10.59
C ARG A 150 2.47 12.36 11.70
N SER A 151 1.96 11.34 12.40
CA SER A 151 2.72 10.63 13.44
C SER A 151 4.00 10.00 12.89
N ALA A 152 3.90 9.30 11.76
CA ALA A 152 5.03 8.70 11.06
C ALA A 152 6.09 9.77 10.69
N THR A 153 5.63 10.89 10.12
CA THR A 153 6.49 12.01 9.72
C THR A 153 7.17 12.68 10.92
N LEU A 154 6.45 12.92 12.01
CA LEU A 154 6.99 13.49 13.24
C LEU A 154 8.00 12.56 13.89
N LEU A 155 7.75 11.25 13.89
CA LEU A 155 8.67 10.24 14.41
C LEU A 155 9.98 10.23 13.60
N PHE A 156 9.89 10.30 12.26
CA PHE A 156 11.06 10.46 11.40
C PHE A 156 11.87 11.71 11.76
N TYR A 157 11.22 12.87 11.87
CA TYR A 157 11.93 14.12 12.20
C TYR A 157 12.52 14.09 13.61
N LEU A 158 11.81 13.54 14.59
CA LEU A 158 12.28 13.41 15.97
C LEU A 158 13.55 12.56 16.05
N ILE A 159 13.52 11.36 15.47
CA ILE A 159 14.69 10.47 15.46
C ILE A 159 15.85 11.09 14.66
N SER A 160 15.57 11.67 13.50
CA SER A 160 16.60 12.30 12.67
C SER A 160 17.25 13.49 13.37
N ALA A 161 16.47 14.29 14.10
CA ALA A 161 16.99 15.40 14.89
C ALA A 161 17.93 14.91 16.00
N ILE A 162 17.56 13.84 16.72
CA ILE A 162 18.42 13.22 17.75
C ILE A 162 19.74 12.75 17.14
N VAL A 163 19.69 12.08 15.98
CA VAL A 163 20.88 11.59 15.28
C VAL A 163 21.78 12.74 14.83
N VAL A 164 21.20 13.78 14.19
CA VAL A 164 21.98 14.93 13.69
C VAL A 164 22.58 15.73 14.84
N VAL A 165 21.80 16.03 15.88
CA VAL A 165 22.27 16.76 17.05
C VAL A 165 23.36 15.98 17.76
N GLY A 166 23.16 14.70 18.03
CA GLY A 166 24.18 13.90 18.72
C GLY A 166 25.44 13.70 17.87
N LEU A 167 25.35 13.66 16.54
CA LEU A 167 26.53 13.63 15.67
C LEU A 167 27.31 14.94 15.72
N VAL A 168 26.62 16.08 15.80
CA VAL A 168 27.26 17.39 15.98
C VAL A 168 27.93 17.47 17.35
N GLU A 169 27.25 17.08 18.42
CA GLU A 169 27.82 17.05 19.78
C GLU A 169 28.99 16.08 19.92
N TYR A 170 28.99 14.96 19.19
CA TYR A 170 30.10 14.01 19.23
C TYR A 170 31.38 14.53 18.56
N HIS A 171 31.23 15.27 17.45
CA HIS A 171 32.38 15.70 16.64
C HIS A 171 32.77 17.16 16.84
N VAL A 172 31.94 17.98 17.46
CA VAL A 172 32.21 19.40 17.65
C VAL A 172 32.20 19.69 19.14
N ASN A 173 33.40 19.95 19.69
CA ASN A 173 33.52 20.42 21.06
C ASN A 173 33.23 21.92 21.06
N PHE A 174 32.20 22.29 21.82
CA PHE A 174 31.80 23.69 21.92
C PHE A 174 32.33 24.27 23.23
N PRO A 175 32.71 25.55 23.23
CA PRO A 175 32.96 26.23 24.49
C PRO A 175 31.69 26.18 25.36
N GLN A 176 31.83 25.72 26.61
CA GLN A 176 30.70 25.70 27.54
C GLN A 176 30.31 27.12 27.95
N PHE A 177 29.06 27.49 27.67
CA PHE A 177 28.49 28.80 28.01
C PHE A 177 27.68 28.75 29.30
N ILE A 178 27.26 27.55 29.72
CA ILE A 178 26.32 27.32 30.81
C ILE A 178 26.93 26.26 31.72
N GLU A 179 27.15 26.62 32.98
CA GLU A 179 27.47 25.68 34.04
C GLU A 179 26.29 25.64 35.02
N VAL A 180 25.82 24.43 35.32
CA VAL A 180 24.74 24.21 36.28
C VAL A 180 25.38 23.60 37.53
N ALA A 181 25.49 24.40 38.59
CA ALA A 181 26.09 24.02 39.86
C ALA A 181 25.05 24.09 40.97
N GLY A 182 24.40 22.95 41.26
CA GLY A 182 23.25 22.92 42.18
C GLY A 182 22.05 23.68 41.59
N ASP A 183 21.46 24.58 42.37
CA ASP A 183 20.27 25.36 41.98
C ASP A 183 20.60 26.65 41.20
N GLU A 184 21.88 26.91 40.90
CA GLU A 184 22.28 28.12 40.18
C GLU A 184 22.76 27.79 38.76
N VAL A 185 22.24 28.57 37.80
CA VAL A 185 22.73 28.60 36.42
C VAL A 185 23.74 29.74 36.30
N GLN A 186 24.99 29.40 36.03
CA GLN A 186 26.05 30.39 35.82
C GLN A 186 26.37 30.48 34.32
N LEU A 187 26.34 31.71 33.80
CA LEU A 187 26.82 32.00 32.45
C LEU A 187 28.34 32.16 32.50
N LEU A 188 29.05 31.24 31.88
CA LEU A 188 30.49 31.31 31.73
C LEU A 188 30.84 32.30 30.63
N VAL A 189 32.00 32.97 30.77
CA VAL A 189 32.64 33.69 29.66
C VAL A 189 33.68 32.75 29.07
N PRO A 190 33.35 31.98 28.03
CA PRO A 190 34.27 30.96 27.56
C PRO A 190 35.43 31.56 26.76
N ASN A 191 36.51 30.78 26.68
CA ASN A 191 37.48 30.94 25.61
C ASN A 191 36.83 30.43 24.30
N PRO A 192 36.81 31.21 23.20
CA PRO A 192 36.02 30.90 22.01
C PRO A 192 36.62 29.82 21.10
N GLU A 193 37.29 28.82 21.68
CA GLU A 193 37.91 27.74 20.91
C GLU A 193 36.88 26.64 20.61
N VAL A 194 36.41 26.61 19.37
CA VAL A 194 35.66 25.47 18.82
C VAL A 194 36.68 24.49 18.25
N SER A 195 36.64 23.23 18.69
CA SER A 195 37.48 22.17 18.14
C SER A 195 36.63 21.07 17.51
N VAL A 196 37.17 20.41 16.49
CA VAL A 196 36.49 19.33 15.78
C VAL A 196 37.26 18.04 16.01
N GLU A 197 36.58 17.03 16.54
CA GLU A 197 37.08 15.66 16.65
C GLU A 197 36.91 14.99 15.29
N TRP A 198 38.04 14.80 14.60
CA TRP A 198 38.06 14.24 13.26
C TRP A 198 38.06 12.71 13.26
N ASP A 199 38.37 12.07 14.40
CA ASP A 199 38.35 10.63 14.47
C ASP A 199 36.94 10.08 14.22
N GLY A 200 36.84 9.04 13.39
CA GLY A 200 35.57 8.40 13.06
C GLY A 200 34.54 9.23 12.27
N ILE A 201 34.77 10.53 11.99
CA ILE A 201 33.74 11.43 11.42
C ILE A 201 33.13 10.91 10.11
N GLY A 202 33.97 10.36 9.22
CA GLY A 202 33.50 9.82 7.94
C GLY A 202 32.59 8.59 8.12
N MET A 203 32.93 7.72 9.06
CA MET A 203 32.13 6.52 9.35
C MET A 203 30.83 6.89 10.05
N ASN A 204 30.87 7.78 11.03
CA ASN A 204 29.69 8.24 11.76
C ASN A 204 28.71 8.99 10.83
N LEU A 205 29.23 9.84 9.95
CA LEU A 205 28.42 10.54 8.95
C LEU A 205 27.80 9.58 7.92
N LEU A 206 28.56 8.57 7.48
CA LEU A 206 28.03 7.53 6.60
C LEU A 206 26.94 6.71 7.30
N MET A 207 27.16 6.26 8.54
CA MET A 207 26.18 5.52 9.33
C MET A 207 24.91 6.34 9.58
N ALA A 208 25.05 7.59 10.03
CA ALA A 208 23.92 8.50 10.22
C ALA A 208 23.16 8.75 8.91
N GLY A 209 23.89 8.96 7.80
CA GLY A 209 23.29 9.14 6.47
C GLY A 209 22.50 7.91 6.02
N VAL A 210 23.11 6.72 6.11
CA VAL A 210 22.44 5.44 5.78
C VAL A 210 21.23 5.25 6.68
N PHE A 211 21.35 5.49 7.98
CA PHE A 211 20.26 5.33 8.93
C PHE A 211 19.09 6.28 8.63
N VAL A 212 19.34 7.58 8.46
CA VAL A 212 18.29 8.58 8.19
C VAL A 212 17.62 8.33 6.83
N VAL A 213 18.39 8.00 5.80
CA VAL A 213 17.83 7.66 4.47
C VAL A 213 16.97 6.40 4.54
N THR A 214 17.45 5.37 5.24
CA THR A 214 16.71 4.10 5.39
C THR A 214 15.47 4.30 6.24
N LEU A 215 15.57 5.04 7.35
CA LEU A 215 14.42 5.40 8.19
C LEU A 215 13.37 6.19 7.41
N ARG A 216 13.80 7.16 6.59
CA ARG A 216 12.89 7.89 5.70
C ARG A 216 12.15 6.92 4.78
N ARG A 217 12.89 6.10 4.02
CA ARG A 217 12.33 5.10 3.10
C ARG A 217 11.35 4.18 3.82
N PHE A 218 11.72 3.70 5.01
CA PHE A 218 10.92 2.79 5.82
C PHE A 218 9.61 3.43 6.31
N VAL A 219 9.67 4.67 6.81
CA VAL A 219 8.50 5.40 7.34
C VAL A 219 7.57 5.90 6.23
N THR A 220 8.12 6.27 5.07
CA THR A 220 7.34 6.74 3.91
C THR A 220 6.87 5.62 3.00
N TYR A 221 7.25 4.37 3.27
CA TYR A 221 6.81 3.24 2.47
C TYR A 221 5.29 3.08 2.60
N ASP A 222 4.59 3.15 1.47
CA ASP A 222 3.17 2.87 1.29
C ASP A 222 3.08 1.87 0.14
N SER A 223 2.59 0.67 0.41
CA SER A 223 2.37 -0.34 -0.61
C SER A 223 1.01 -0.10 -1.23
N SER A 224 0.99 0.63 -2.34
CA SER A 224 -0.20 0.82 -3.17
C SER A 224 0.00 0.15 -4.52
N GLU A 225 -0.98 -0.64 -4.94
CA GLU A 225 -1.01 -1.30 -6.24
C GLU A 225 -2.20 -0.77 -7.03
N SER A 226 -1.94 -0.30 -8.25
CA SER A 226 -3.00 0.21 -9.13
C SER A 226 -3.18 -0.70 -10.34
N PHE A 227 -4.39 -1.21 -10.50
CA PHE A 227 -4.80 -2.05 -11.60
C PHE A 227 -5.66 -1.26 -12.56
N PHE A 228 -5.32 -1.31 -13.85
CA PHE A 228 -6.14 -0.73 -14.90
C PHE A 228 -6.64 -1.80 -15.86
N ILE A 229 -7.95 -1.83 -16.05
CA ILE A 229 -8.63 -2.86 -16.84
C ILE A 229 -8.76 -2.40 -18.29
N LEU A 230 -8.28 -3.24 -19.20
CA LEU A 230 -8.33 -3.05 -20.64
C LEU A 230 -9.11 -4.20 -21.28
N GLY A 231 -9.88 -3.86 -22.32
CA GLY A 231 -10.86 -4.77 -22.89
C GLY A 231 -11.48 -4.20 -24.16
N PRO A 232 -11.72 -5.00 -25.20
CA PRO A 232 -12.55 -4.63 -26.34
C PRO A 232 -13.93 -4.12 -25.90
N GLN A 233 -14.66 -3.50 -26.82
CA GLN A 233 -16.02 -3.06 -26.54
C GLN A 233 -16.92 -4.27 -26.28
N GLY A 234 -17.75 -4.23 -25.23
CA GLY A 234 -18.64 -5.34 -24.88
C GLY A 234 -17.95 -6.58 -24.29
N SER A 235 -16.63 -6.52 -24.03
CA SER A 235 -15.88 -7.62 -23.41
C SER A 235 -16.24 -7.88 -21.94
N GLY A 236 -17.14 -7.07 -21.34
CA GLY A 236 -17.55 -7.23 -19.95
C GLY A 236 -16.72 -6.46 -18.92
N LYS A 237 -15.94 -5.44 -19.31
CA LYS A 237 -15.12 -4.61 -18.39
C LYS A 237 -15.91 -4.06 -17.19
N SER A 238 -17.07 -3.45 -17.46
CA SER A 238 -17.89 -2.81 -16.43
C SER A 238 -18.45 -3.84 -15.44
N LEU A 239 -18.98 -4.95 -15.96
CA LEU A 239 -19.45 -6.07 -15.14
C LEU A 239 -18.32 -6.77 -14.39
N PHE A 240 -17.13 -6.87 -14.98
CA PHE A 240 -15.95 -7.36 -14.28
C PHE A 240 -15.63 -6.50 -13.04
N LEU A 241 -15.64 -5.17 -13.18
CA LEU A 241 -15.39 -4.28 -12.05
C LEU A 241 -16.49 -4.37 -10.99
N VAL A 242 -17.75 -4.50 -11.39
CA VAL A 242 -18.88 -4.72 -10.46
C VAL A 242 -18.70 -6.03 -9.70
N GLY A 243 -18.36 -7.12 -10.37
CA GLY A 243 -18.14 -8.43 -9.74
C GLY A 243 -16.98 -8.38 -8.74
N LYS A 244 -15.93 -7.65 -9.08
CA LYS A 244 -14.80 -7.38 -8.20
C LYS A 244 -15.18 -6.56 -6.97
N TYR A 245 -16.00 -5.53 -7.15
CA TYR A 245 -16.49 -4.72 -6.05
C TYR A 245 -17.37 -5.53 -5.09
N LEU A 246 -18.27 -6.37 -5.60
CA LEU A 246 -19.12 -7.24 -4.79
C LEU A 246 -18.31 -8.27 -3.99
N ALA A 247 -17.31 -8.89 -4.62
CA ALA A 247 -16.39 -9.82 -3.97
C ALA A 247 -15.58 -9.11 -2.85
N ALA A 248 -15.08 -7.90 -3.10
CA ALA A 248 -14.37 -7.12 -2.09
C ALA A 248 -15.29 -6.67 -0.94
N LEU A 249 -16.57 -6.41 -1.23
CA LEU A 249 -17.58 -6.09 -0.23
C LEU A 249 -17.89 -7.28 0.69
N ASP A 250 -18.01 -8.49 0.13
CA ASP A 250 -18.25 -9.71 0.92
C ASP A 250 -17.07 -10.02 1.85
N ASP A 251 -15.84 -9.93 1.33
CA ASP A 251 -14.62 -10.10 2.13
C ASP A 251 -14.47 -9.00 3.21
N ALA A 252 -14.83 -7.76 2.90
CA ALA A 252 -14.86 -6.67 3.88
C ALA A 252 -15.88 -6.89 5.01
N VAL A 253 -17.03 -7.52 4.73
CA VAL A 253 -18.00 -7.91 5.78
C VAL A 253 -17.45 -9.02 6.68
N GLY A 254 -16.60 -9.90 6.13
CA GLY A 254 -15.92 -10.97 6.88
C GLY A 254 -14.76 -10.50 7.74
N ARG A 255 -14.13 -9.36 7.41
CA ARG A 255 -13.00 -8.78 8.14
C ARG A 255 -13.51 -7.67 9.09
N GLU A 256 -13.09 -7.67 10.35
CA GLU A 256 -13.30 -6.53 11.28
C GLU A 256 -12.54 -5.24 10.84
N SER A 257 -12.07 -5.15 9.59
CA SER A 257 -11.41 -3.99 9.05
C SER A 257 -12.44 -2.99 8.53
N ASP A 258 -12.61 -1.88 9.23
CA ASP A 258 -13.45 -0.72 8.89
C ASP A 258 -12.94 0.05 7.62
N THR A 259 -12.30 -0.62 6.66
CA THR A 259 -11.76 0.04 5.47
C THR A 259 -12.86 0.19 4.41
N PRO A 260 -13.19 1.42 4.01
CA PRO A 260 -14.25 1.71 3.05
C PRO A 260 -13.74 1.61 1.62
N LEU A 261 -14.58 1.04 0.76
CA LEU A 261 -14.23 0.71 -0.62
C LEU A 261 -14.18 1.92 -1.58
N ASN A 262 -14.73 3.07 -1.17
CA ASN A 262 -14.80 4.32 -1.93
C ASN A 262 -15.08 4.14 -3.45
N PRO A 263 -16.20 3.49 -3.83
CA PRO A 263 -16.56 3.32 -5.24
C PRO A 263 -16.92 4.67 -5.89
N SER A 264 -16.70 4.78 -7.20
CA SER A 264 -17.18 5.93 -7.99
C SER A 264 -18.70 5.95 -8.10
N SER A 265 -19.27 7.13 -8.40
CA SER A 265 -20.71 7.30 -8.65
C SER A 265 -21.20 6.35 -9.73
N ASP A 266 -20.44 6.27 -10.82
CA ASP A 266 -20.77 5.53 -12.03
C ASP A 266 -20.76 4.02 -11.73
N LEU A 267 -19.80 3.55 -10.92
CA LEU A 267 -19.78 2.16 -10.44
C LEU A 267 -21.00 1.86 -9.56
N MET A 268 -21.38 2.77 -8.66
CA MET A 268 -22.55 2.58 -7.81
C MET A 268 -23.87 2.56 -8.60
N GLU A 269 -23.95 3.32 -9.69
CA GLU A 269 -25.08 3.27 -10.62
C GLU A 269 -25.17 1.90 -11.30
N LEU A 270 -24.04 1.35 -11.77
CA LEU A 270 -23.99 0.01 -12.35
C LEU A 270 -24.34 -1.08 -11.33
N VAL A 271 -23.89 -0.98 -10.08
CA VAL A 271 -24.28 -1.90 -9.00
C VAL A 271 -25.79 -1.82 -8.77
N GLY A 272 -26.35 -0.62 -8.72
CA GLY A 272 -27.80 -0.42 -8.58
C GLY A 272 -28.61 -0.98 -9.75
N ALA A 273 -28.12 -0.81 -10.98
CA ALA A 273 -28.72 -1.39 -12.17
C ALA A 273 -28.65 -2.92 -12.16
N LEU A 274 -27.52 -3.49 -11.72
CA LEU A 274 -27.36 -4.94 -11.56
C LEU A 274 -28.30 -5.49 -10.48
N ASP A 275 -28.47 -4.79 -9.35
CA ASP A 275 -29.41 -5.21 -8.30
C ASP A 275 -30.87 -5.11 -8.75
N ALA A 276 -31.20 -4.12 -9.58
CA ALA A 276 -32.51 -3.96 -10.18
C ALA A 276 -32.82 -5.00 -11.27
N ALA A 277 -31.79 -5.62 -11.87
CA ALA A 277 -31.95 -6.65 -12.90
C ALA A 277 -32.64 -7.90 -12.34
N SER A 278 -33.89 -8.11 -12.72
CA SER A 278 -34.72 -9.24 -12.28
C SER A 278 -34.93 -10.25 -13.41
N LYS A 279 -35.43 -11.45 -13.06
CA LYS A 279 -35.87 -12.45 -14.05
C LYS A 279 -36.83 -11.91 -15.11
N ASP A 280 -37.60 -10.86 -14.78
CA ASP A 280 -38.60 -10.27 -15.68
C ASP A 280 -38.03 -9.12 -16.53
N THR A 281 -36.84 -8.62 -16.21
CA THR A 281 -36.27 -7.42 -16.85
C THR A 281 -34.98 -7.67 -17.62
N GLY A 282 -34.31 -8.82 -17.44
CA GLY A 282 -33.07 -9.17 -18.13
C GLY A 282 -31.86 -8.32 -17.68
N TRP A 283 -30.73 -8.43 -18.38
CA TRP A 283 -29.59 -7.54 -18.19
C TRP A 283 -29.93 -6.13 -18.74
N LYS A 284 -30.63 -5.31 -17.96
CA LYS A 284 -30.80 -3.88 -18.28
C LYS A 284 -29.57 -3.10 -17.85
N LEU A 285 -28.48 -3.31 -18.57
CA LEU A 285 -27.38 -2.35 -18.61
C LEU A 285 -27.66 -1.51 -19.85
N ASP A 286 -28.18 -0.30 -19.66
CA ASP A 286 -28.28 0.64 -20.77
C ASP A 286 -26.86 0.85 -21.30
N ALA A 287 -26.63 0.54 -22.59
CA ALA A 287 -25.35 0.83 -23.21
C ALA A 287 -25.12 2.35 -23.13
N THR A 288 -24.07 2.74 -22.42
CA THR A 288 -23.71 4.14 -22.14
C THR A 288 -23.85 5.00 -23.41
N GLY A 289 -24.52 6.15 -23.27
CA GLY A 289 -24.69 7.09 -24.38
C GLY A 289 -23.33 7.50 -24.95
N GLN A 290 -23.22 7.58 -26.29
CA GLN A 290 -21.97 7.73 -27.07
C GLN A 290 -21.08 8.96 -26.74
N THR A 291 -21.36 9.74 -25.71
CA THR A 291 -20.68 11.01 -25.41
C THR A 291 -20.09 11.12 -24.01
N ASP A 292 -20.41 10.23 -23.06
CA ASP A 292 -19.88 10.30 -21.69
C ASP A 292 -18.95 9.12 -21.40
N VAL A 293 -17.76 9.43 -20.89
CA VAL A 293 -16.77 8.43 -20.44
C VAL A 293 -17.05 8.16 -18.97
N GLU A 294 -17.52 6.96 -18.65
CA GLU A 294 -17.73 6.53 -17.27
C GLU A 294 -16.38 6.15 -16.63
N ASP A 295 -16.10 6.74 -15.46
CA ASP A 295 -14.89 6.43 -14.67
C ASP A 295 -15.27 5.44 -13.56
N LEU A 296 -15.05 4.17 -13.85
CA LEU A 296 -15.39 3.08 -12.95
C LEU A 296 -14.17 2.79 -12.08
N ARG A 297 -14.27 3.04 -10.77
CA ARG A 297 -13.16 2.76 -9.85
C ARG A 297 -13.64 2.42 -8.45
N PHE A 298 -12.85 1.64 -7.74
CA PHE A 298 -12.95 1.47 -6.30
C PHE A 298 -11.58 1.07 -5.74
N GLN A 299 -11.44 1.15 -4.42
CA GLN A 299 -10.21 0.77 -3.73
C GLN A 299 -10.53 -0.21 -2.61
N PHE A 300 -9.62 -1.11 -2.29
CA PHE A 300 -9.73 -1.96 -1.11
C PHE A 300 -8.37 -2.19 -0.49
N ILE A 301 -8.36 -2.69 0.75
CA ILE A 301 -7.13 -3.11 1.41
C ILE A 301 -7.11 -4.63 1.44
N ASP A 302 -6.04 -5.21 0.93
CA ASP A 302 -5.82 -6.64 1.01
C ASP A 302 -4.50 -7.01 1.68
N GLY A 303 -4.46 -8.19 2.30
CA GLY A 303 -3.31 -8.70 3.03
C GLY A 303 -3.43 -8.55 4.55
N ARG A 304 -3.18 -9.66 5.27
CA ARG A 304 -3.24 -9.71 6.75
C ARG A 304 -1.96 -9.21 7.44
N VAL A 305 -0.81 -9.50 6.83
CA VAL A 305 0.51 -9.18 7.40
C VAL A 305 1.06 -7.90 6.82
N PHE A 306 0.92 -7.69 5.50
CA PHE A 306 1.37 -6.48 4.82
C PHE A 306 0.19 -5.94 4.00
N PRO A 307 -0.69 -5.12 4.61
CA PRO A 307 -1.85 -4.62 3.92
C PRO A 307 -1.44 -3.67 2.78
N LYS A 308 -1.96 -3.92 1.58
CA LYS A 308 -1.76 -3.09 0.39
C LYS A 308 -3.02 -2.33 0.05
N ASN A 309 -2.87 -1.07 -0.38
CA ASN A 309 -3.99 -0.33 -0.97
C ASN A 309 -4.09 -0.74 -2.44
N ILE A 310 -5.14 -1.45 -2.80
CA ILE A 310 -5.38 -1.88 -4.16
C ILE A 310 -6.44 -0.96 -4.77
N GLU A 311 -6.09 -0.24 -5.83
CA GLU A 311 -7.04 0.53 -6.65
C GLU A 311 -7.34 -0.24 -7.93
N LEU A 312 -8.61 -0.52 -8.21
CA LEU A 312 -9.04 -1.01 -9.52
C LEU A 312 -9.77 0.11 -10.23
N SER A 313 -9.40 0.32 -11.48
CA SER A 313 -10.07 1.28 -12.34
C SER A 313 -10.23 0.77 -13.77
N SER A 314 -11.32 1.21 -14.39
CA SER A 314 -11.64 0.99 -15.80
C SER A 314 -12.28 2.26 -16.33
N LEU A 315 -12.04 2.54 -17.61
CA LEU A 315 -12.82 3.52 -18.34
C LEU A 315 -13.76 2.78 -19.28
N ASP A 316 -15.00 3.27 -19.40
CA ASP A 316 -15.82 2.84 -20.52
C ASP A 316 -15.49 3.67 -21.76
N TYR A 317 -15.06 2.99 -22.82
CA TYR A 317 -14.61 3.59 -24.06
C TYR A 317 -14.99 2.72 -25.25
N ALA A 318 -15.20 3.36 -26.40
CA ALA A 318 -15.42 2.68 -27.68
C ALA A 318 -14.16 1.95 -28.15
N GLY A 319 -14.32 0.80 -28.82
CA GLY A 319 -13.20 -0.07 -29.23
C GLY A 319 -12.11 0.65 -30.04
N GLU A 320 -12.47 1.67 -30.83
CA GLU A 320 -11.53 2.49 -31.62
C GLU A 320 -10.45 3.18 -30.78
N TYR A 321 -10.70 3.43 -29.50
CA TYR A 321 -9.71 4.05 -28.61
C TYR A 321 -8.60 3.08 -28.21
N LEU A 322 -8.91 1.77 -28.15
CA LEU A 322 -7.93 0.74 -27.82
C LEU A 322 -6.87 0.61 -28.92
N GLU A 323 -7.29 0.65 -30.19
CA GLU A 323 -6.38 0.61 -31.35
C GLU A 323 -5.45 1.83 -31.41
N ARG A 324 -5.93 2.99 -30.93
CA ARG A 324 -5.19 4.26 -30.96
C ARG A 324 -4.33 4.48 -29.72
N LEU A 325 -4.51 3.68 -28.69
CA LEU A 325 -3.83 3.81 -27.40
C LEU A 325 -2.29 3.71 -27.50
N PRO A 326 -1.68 2.77 -28.26
CA PRO A 326 -0.22 2.71 -28.38
C PRO A 326 0.39 4.02 -28.90
N SER A 327 -0.25 4.63 -29.90
CA SER A 327 0.19 5.92 -30.47
C SER A 327 0.08 7.05 -29.44
N ALA A 328 -0.96 7.04 -28.62
CA ALA A 328 -1.14 8.02 -27.55
C ALA A 328 -0.12 7.83 -26.40
N LEU A 329 0.23 6.59 -26.06
CA LEU A 329 1.23 6.27 -25.03
C LEU A 329 2.64 6.73 -25.41
N MET A 330 2.98 6.73 -26.71
CA MET A 330 4.25 7.23 -27.21
C MET A 330 4.30 8.76 -27.36
N SER A 331 3.14 9.42 -27.35
CA SER A 331 3.03 10.86 -27.60
C SER A 331 3.02 11.64 -26.28
N PRO A 332 3.61 12.85 -26.22
CA PRO A 332 3.41 13.75 -25.08
C PRO A 332 1.93 14.09 -24.91
N ASP A 333 1.43 14.17 -23.67
CA ASP A 333 0.02 14.45 -23.37
C ASP A 333 -0.55 15.69 -24.09
N ALA A 334 0.28 16.72 -24.30
CA ALA A 334 -0.11 17.95 -24.96
C ALA A 334 -0.43 17.78 -26.46
N GLU A 335 0.02 16.69 -27.08
CA GLU A 335 -0.13 16.39 -28.52
C GLU A 335 -1.30 15.42 -28.79
N VAL A 336 -1.93 14.87 -27.75
CA VAL A 336 -3.09 13.97 -27.90
C VAL A 336 -4.37 14.80 -27.96
N ASP A 337 -4.90 15.04 -29.16
CA ASP A 337 -6.06 15.92 -29.39
C ASP A 337 -7.36 15.44 -28.71
N ASN A 338 -7.54 14.14 -28.53
CA ASN A 338 -8.75 13.55 -27.97
C ASN A 338 -8.64 13.39 -26.44
N SER A 339 -9.56 13.99 -25.68
CA SER A 339 -9.56 13.98 -24.22
C SER A 339 -9.75 12.58 -23.61
N THR A 340 -10.58 11.73 -24.23
CA THR A 340 -10.81 10.34 -23.78
C THR A 340 -9.56 9.51 -23.99
N LEU A 341 -8.93 9.62 -25.16
CA LEU A 341 -7.70 8.90 -25.47
C LEU A 341 -6.54 9.34 -24.57
N ARG A 342 -6.47 10.64 -24.24
CA ARG A 342 -5.51 11.19 -23.29
C ARG A 342 -5.74 10.68 -21.86
N LEU A 343 -7.00 10.62 -21.42
CA LEU A 343 -7.33 10.06 -20.12
C LEU A 343 -6.97 8.57 -20.06
N LEU A 344 -7.27 7.81 -21.11
CA LEU A 344 -6.93 6.40 -21.22
C LEU A 344 -5.41 6.18 -21.17
N SER A 345 -4.62 6.95 -21.92
CA SER A 345 -3.15 6.85 -21.90
C SER A 345 -2.59 7.19 -20.51
N GLN A 346 -3.13 8.22 -19.85
CA GLN A 346 -2.72 8.59 -18.49
C GLN A 346 -3.03 7.49 -17.47
N ARG A 347 -4.21 6.85 -17.54
CA ARG A 347 -4.58 5.74 -16.64
C ARG A 347 -3.69 4.53 -16.84
N VAL A 348 -3.42 4.17 -18.09
CA VAL A 348 -2.50 3.08 -18.42
C VAL A 348 -1.10 3.39 -17.90
N GLN A 349 -0.58 4.61 -18.12
CA GLN A 349 0.74 5.02 -17.62
C GLN A 349 0.82 5.02 -16.09
N ALA A 350 -0.23 5.46 -15.40
CA ALA A 350 -0.29 5.49 -13.94
C ALA A 350 -0.41 4.10 -13.29
N ALA A 351 -1.01 3.13 -14.00
CA ALA A 351 -1.23 1.78 -13.49
C ALA A 351 0.10 1.01 -13.28
N ASN A 352 0.17 0.23 -12.22
CA ASN A 352 1.25 -0.73 -11.99
C ASN A 352 1.03 -2.00 -12.82
N THR A 353 -0.20 -2.52 -12.76
CA THR A 353 -0.60 -3.76 -13.42
C THR A 353 -1.73 -3.51 -14.43
N LEU A 354 -1.62 -4.09 -15.62
CA LEU A 354 -2.68 -4.09 -16.63
C LEU A 354 -3.48 -5.39 -16.56
N VAL A 355 -4.81 -5.28 -16.41
CA VAL A 355 -5.73 -6.41 -16.48
C VAL A 355 -6.30 -6.48 -17.90
N LEU A 356 -5.89 -7.48 -18.67
CA LEU A 356 -6.32 -7.67 -20.04
C LEU A 356 -7.48 -8.66 -20.11
N ILE A 357 -8.64 -8.18 -20.54
CA ILE A 357 -9.88 -8.95 -20.61
C ILE A 357 -9.95 -9.72 -21.93
N ILE A 358 -10.29 -11.01 -21.84
CA ILE A 358 -10.57 -11.92 -22.95
C ILE A 358 -12.04 -12.32 -22.86
N ASP A 359 -12.81 -12.01 -23.91
CA ASP A 359 -14.23 -12.31 -23.96
C ASP A 359 -14.49 -13.75 -24.45
N VAL A 360 -14.93 -14.61 -23.54
CA VAL A 360 -15.22 -16.02 -23.84
C VAL A 360 -16.46 -16.20 -24.70
N GLU A 361 -17.44 -15.30 -24.63
CA GLU A 361 -18.63 -15.36 -25.45
C GLU A 361 -18.29 -15.14 -26.93
N ARG A 362 -17.45 -14.15 -27.21
CA ARG A 362 -16.94 -13.91 -28.57
C ARG A 362 -16.15 -15.11 -29.09
N TYR A 363 -15.29 -15.70 -28.24
CA TYR A 363 -14.57 -16.93 -28.57
C TYR A 363 -15.54 -18.06 -28.96
N HIS A 364 -16.54 -18.34 -28.11
CA HIS A 364 -17.52 -19.41 -28.33
C HIS A 364 -18.34 -19.19 -29.62
N ASN A 365 -18.69 -17.93 -29.92
CA ASN A 365 -19.43 -17.56 -31.12
C ASN A 365 -18.57 -17.52 -32.40
N ASN A 366 -17.28 -17.83 -32.32
CA ASN A 366 -16.28 -17.67 -33.40
C ASN A 366 -16.20 -16.22 -33.95
N GLU A 367 -16.40 -15.24 -33.08
CA GLU A 367 -16.22 -13.83 -33.38
C GLU A 367 -14.77 -13.38 -33.11
N PRO A 368 -14.28 -12.34 -33.79
CA PRO A 368 -12.98 -11.75 -33.49
C PRO A 368 -12.91 -11.28 -32.03
N LEU A 369 -11.86 -11.70 -31.33
CA LEU A 369 -11.62 -11.28 -29.95
C LEU A 369 -11.25 -9.80 -29.83
N GLU A 370 -10.74 -9.17 -30.90
CA GLU A 370 -10.30 -7.76 -30.92
C GLU A 370 -9.19 -7.46 -29.88
N ILE A 371 -8.36 -8.45 -29.58
CA ILE A 371 -7.26 -8.35 -28.61
C ILE A 371 -5.91 -8.03 -29.27
N GLU A 372 -5.87 -7.89 -30.59
CA GLU A 372 -4.67 -7.54 -31.35
C GLU A 372 -3.99 -6.25 -30.84
N PRO A 373 -4.72 -5.18 -30.44
CA PRO A 373 -4.08 -3.98 -29.90
C PRO A 373 -3.28 -4.22 -28.61
N TYR A 374 -3.52 -5.32 -27.89
CA TYR A 374 -2.79 -5.60 -26.64
C TYR A 374 -1.29 -5.76 -26.88
N PHE A 375 -0.88 -6.38 -27.99
CA PHE A 375 0.54 -6.57 -28.30
C PHE A 375 1.26 -5.23 -28.42
N ASP A 376 0.68 -4.30 -29.16
CA ASP A 376 1.23 -2.95 -29.30
C ASP A 376 1.23 -2.19 -27.96
N ILE A 377 0.19 -2.35 -27.13
CA ILE A 377 0.15 -1.73 -25.80
C ILE A 377 1.26 -2.28 -24.90
N LEU A 378 1.46 -3.60 -24.90
CA LEU A 378 2.49 -4.27 -24.09
C LEU A 378 3.91 -3.90 -24.55
N ASP A 379 4.12 -3.73 -25.85
CA ASP A 379 5.40 -3.27 -26.40
C ASP A 379 5.75 -1.84 -25.92
N VAL A 380 4.76 -0.95 -25.83
CA VAL A 380 4.97 0.44 -25.35
C VAL A 380 5.03 0.50 -23.82
N ALA A 381 4.25 -0.32 -23.14
CA ALA A 381 4.11 -0.34 -21.69
C ALA A 381 4.86 -1.51 -21.05
N SER A 382 6.06 -1.81 -21.56
CA SER A 382 6.85 -3.01 -21.23
C SER A 382 7.34 -3.10 -19.77
N ASN A 383 7.10 -2.07 -18.96
CA ASN A 383 7.48 -1.98 -17.56
C ASN A 383 6.32 -2.25 -16.59
N LYS A 384 5.20 -2.78 -17.09
CA LYS A 384 3.99 -3.07 -16.32
C LYS A 384 3.80 -4.56 -16.16
N ASP A 385 3.27 -4.95 -15.01
CA ASP A 385 2.81 -6.31 -14.81
C ASP A 385 1.50 -6.54 -15.58
N VAL A 386 1.24 -7.79 -15.96
CA VAL A 386 0.09 -8.14 -16.78
C VAL A 386 -0.68 -9.29 -16.15
N LEU A 387 -2.00 -9.13 -16.07
CA LEU A 387 -2.93 -10.14 -15.60
C LEU A 387 -3.95 -10.44 -16.70
N LEU A 388 -4.01 -11.69 -17.14
CA LEU A 388 -4.96 -12.14 -18.15
C LEU A 388 -6.23 -12.65 -17.47
N VAL A 389 -7.39 -12.12 -17.88
CA VAL A 389 -8.67 -12.48 -17.28
C VAL A 389 -9.66 -12.86 -18.38
N ALA A 390 -10.25 -14.05 -18.28
CA ALA A 390 -11.32 -14.49 -19.15
C ALA A 390 -12.68 -14.18 -18.51
N THR A 391 -13.47 -13.32 -19.14
CA THR A 391 -14.82 -12.95 -18.68
C THR A 391 -15.89 -13.74 -19.41
N LYS A 392 -17.11 -13.79 -18.87
CA LYS A 392 -18.25 -14.56 -19.41
C LYS A 392 -17.93 -16.07 -19.54
N CYS A 393 -17.16 -16.56 -18.57
CA CYS A 393 -16.79 -17.96 -18.46
C CYS A 393 -17.96 -18.89 -18.06
N ASP A 394 -19.18 -18.38 -17.85
CA ASP A 394 -20.36 -19.22 -17.59
C ASP A 394 -20.63 -20.20 -18.75
N ILE A 395 -20.29 -19.80 -19.98
CA ILE A 395 -20.39 -20.64 -21.18
C ILE A 395 -19.44 -21.84 -21.07
N LEU A 396 -18.16 -21.60 -20.79
CA LEU A 396 -17.18 -22.68 -20.61
C LEU A 396 -17.43 -23.48 -19.33
N ALA A 397 -18.04 -22.89 -18.30
CA ALA A 397 -18.43 -23.60 -17.09
C ALA A 397 -19.53 -24.64 -17.37
N GLU A 398 -20.46 -24.34 -18.27
CA GLU A 398 -21.46 -25.30 -18.75
C GLU A 398 -20.80 -26.44 -19.54
N GLU A 399 -19.91 -26.11 -20.48
CA GLU A 399 -19.15 -27.12 -21.25
C GLU A 399 -18.30 -28.01 -20.34
N PHE A 400 -17.63 -27.42 -19.34
CA PHE A 400 -16.86 -28.15 -18.33
C PHE A 400 -17.73 -29.13 -17.55
N ARG A 401 -18.92 -28.70 -17.12
CA ARG A 401 -19.88 -29.56 -16.43
C ARG A 401 -20.35 -30.71 -17.32
N GLU A 402 -20.61 -30.47 -18.59
CA GLU A 402 -21.05 -31.49 -19.54
C GLU A 402 -19.95 -32.51 -19.86
N GLN A 403 -18.70 -32.06 -20.01
CA GLN A 403 -17.58 -32.89 -20.41
C GLN A 403 -16.92 -33.63 -19.24
N GLN A 404 -16.77 -32.97 -18.09
CA GLN A 404 -16.04 -33.49 -16.93
C GLN A 404 -16.96 -33.98 -15.81
N ALA A 405 -18.27 -33.69 -15.88
CA ALA A 405 -19.24 -33.98 -14.81
C ALA A 405 -18.87 -33.35 -13.45
N LEU A 406 -18.15 -32.22 -13.48
CA LEU A 406 -17.74 -31.44 -12.33
C LEU A 406 -18.37 -30.04 -12.37
N GLU A 407 -18.72 -29.50 -11.21
CA GLU A 407 -19.24 -28.13 -11.10
C GLU A 407 -18.08 -27.13 -10.98
N ALA A 408 -17.95 -26.20 -11.93
CA ALA A 408 -16.82 -25.26 -12.02
C ALA A 408 -16.58 -24.42 -10.73
N HIS A 409 -17.64 -24.05 -10.02
CA HIS A 409 -17.53 -23.29 -8.77
C HIS A 409 -16.99 -24.11 -7.58
N GLN A 410 -17.04 -25.44 -7.65
CA GLN A 410 -16.53 -26.35 -6.61
C GLN A 410 -15.10 -26.82 -6.91
N TYR A 411 -14.77 -26.92 -8.21
CA TYR A 411 -13.49 -27.40 -8.74
C TYR A 411 -12.85 -26.29 -9.57
N PHE A 412 -12.58 -25.15 -8.91
CA PHE A 412 -12.15 -23.93 -9.60
C PHE A 412 -10.75 -24.07 -10.21
N ASP A 413 -9.84 -24.77 -9.55
CA ASP A 413 -8.48 -24.98 -10.06
C ASP A 413 -8.50 -25.84 -11.34
N GLU A 414 -9.28 -26.92 -11.34
CA GLU A 414 -9.48 -27.78 -12.52
C GLU A 414 -10.22 -27.02 -13.63
N PHE A 415 -11.18 -26.16 -13.27
CA PHE A 415 -11.86 -25.31 -14.24
C PHE A 415 -10.91 -24.26 -14.85
N GLN A 416 -10.03 -23.66 -14.05
CA GLN A 416 -9.02 -22.74 -14.55
C GLN A 416 -8.08 -23.44 -15.56
N GLU A 417 -7.63 -24.65 -15.24
CA GLU A 417 -6.82 -25.45 -16.18
C GLU A 417 -7.58 -25.70 -17.48
N TYR A 418 -8.85 -26.13 -17.39
CA TYR A 418 -9.70 -26.34 -18.55
C TYR A 418 -9.85 -25.09 -19.43
N VAL A 419 -10.08 -23.92 -18.84
CA VAL A 419 -10.20 -22.65 -19.60
C VAL A 419 -8.88 -22.29 -20.27
N ASN A 420 -7.75 -22.46 -19.58
CA ASN A 420 -6.43 -22.19 -20.14
C ASN A 420 -6.13 -23.11 -21.33
N GLU A 421 -6.34 -24.42 -21.18
CA GLU A 421 -6.18 -25.39 -22.26
C GLU A 421 -7.10 -25.03 -23.44
N THR A 422 -8.38 -24.80 -23.17
CA THR A 422 -9.37 -24.50 -24.21
C THR A 422 -9.02 -23.26 -25.01
N LEU A 423 -8.66 -22.15 -24.36
CA LEU A 423 -8.36 -20.90 -25.06
C LEU A 423 -6.97 -20.93 -25.73
N VAL A 424 -5.95 -21.50 -25.09
CA VAL A 424 -4.57 -21.49 -25.60
C VAL A 424 -4.35 -22.53 -26.71
N GLU A 425 -5.01 -23.69 -26.65
CA GLU A 425 -4.86 -24.70 -27.69
C GLU A 425 -5.62 -24.34 -28.97
N ASN A 426 -6.79 -23.71 -28.83
CA ASN A 426 -7.69 -23.48 -29.95
C ASN A 426 -7.61 -22.07 -30.54
N ASN A 427 -7.00 -21.09 -29.86
CA ASN A 427 -6.84 -19.73 -30.38
C ASN A 427 -5.37 -19.30 -30.44
N GLN A 428 -4.86 -19.09 -31.66
CA GLN A 428 -3.48 -18.68 -31.89
C GLN A 428 -3.14 -17.33 -31.25
N THR A 429 -4.06 -16.37 -31.30
CA THR A 429 -3.85 -15.02 -30.77
C THR A 429 -3.74 -15.06 -29.25
N VAL A 430 -4.62 -15.80 -28.56
CA VAL A 430 -4.55 -16.00 -27.11
C VAL A 430 -3.26 -16.71 -26.70
N ARG A 431 -2.85 -17.74 -27.46
CA ARG A 431 -1.57 -18.43 -27.21
C ARG A 431 -0.37 -17.48 -27.29
N THR A 432 -0.33 -16.63 -28.30
CA THR A 432 0.76 -15.64 -28.44
C THR A 432 0.71 -14.64 -27.29
N LEU A 433 -0.47 -14.16 -26.90
CA LEU A 433 -0.62 -13.25 -25.76
C LEU A 433 -0.08 -13.86 -24.45
N VAL A 434 -0.42 -15.13 -24.16
CA VAL A 434 0.11 -15.84 -22.99
C VAL A 434 1.64 -15.98 -23.05
N GLN A 435 2.22 -16.21 -24.23
CA GLN A 435 3.67 -16.30 -24.40
C GLN A 435 4.36 -14.95 -24.16
N ASP A 436 3.78 -13.86 -24.66
CA ASP A 436 4.32 -12.51 -24.53
C ASP A 436 4.21 -11.99 -23.09
N THR A 437 3.24 -12.47 -22.31
CA THR A 437 3.15 -12.19 -20.86
C THR A 437 3.93 -13.19 -20.00
N SER A 438 4.97 -13.82 -20.54
CA SER A 438 5.83 -14.77 -19.81
C SER A 438 5.11 -16.00 -19.25
N GLY A 439 4.04 -16.46 -19.92
CA GLY A 439 3.27 -17.64 -19.52
C GLY A 439 2.23 -17.37 -18.43
N SER A 440 1.73 -16.13 -18.30
CA SER A 440 0.67 -15.81 -17.34
C SER A 440 -0.53 -16.75 -17.51
N LYS A 441 -1.03 -17.29 -16.41
CA LYS A 441 -2.30 -18.02 -16.41
C LYS A 441 -3.46 -17.06 -16.67
N ILE A 442 -4.42 -17.52 -17.45
CA ILE A 442 -5.70 -16.84 -17.66
C ILE A 442 -6.60 -17.15 -16.46
N TYR A 443 -7.17 -16.12 -15.84
CA TYR A 443 -8.07 -16.27 -14.70
C TYR A 443 -9.54 -16.19 -15.15
N PRO A 444 -10.31 -17.29 -15.03
CA PRO A 444 -11.72 -17.28 -15.44
C PRO A 444 -12.59 -16.61 -14.38
N VAL A 445 -13.47 -15.72 -14.82
CA VAL A 445 -14.47 -15.05 -13.98
C VAL A 445 -15.81 -14.99 -14.69
N TYR A 446 -16.88 -15.20 -13.93
CA TYR A 446 -18.24 -15.15 -14.47
C TYR A 446 -19.30 -14.92 -13.40
N TYR A 447 -20.47 -14.47 -13.85
CA TYR A 447 -21.69 -14.51 -13.08
C TYR A 447 -22.39 -15.82 -13.38
N GLN A 448 -22.84 -16.53 -12.35
CA GLN A 448 -23.64 -17.73 -12.59
C GLN A 448 -24.97 -17.32 -13.22
N THR A 449 -25.33 -17.89 -14.35
CA THR A 449 -26.54 -17.55 -15.10
C THR A 449 -27.53 -18.72 -15.14
N THR A 450 -28.80 -18.39 -15.32
CA THR A 450 -29.87 -19.34 -15.65
C THR A 450 -30.64 -18.80 -16.84
N THR A 451 -31.50 -19.62 -17.45
CA THR A 451 -32.30 -19.22 -18.61
C THR A 451 -33.68 -18.78 -18.14
N ASP A 452 -34.16 -17.64 -18.63
CA ASP A 452 -35.52 -17.16 -18.38
C ASP A 452 -36.57 -17.87 -19.27
N GLU A 453 -37.84 -17.44 -19.19
CA GLU A 453 -38.93 -18.01 -20.00
C GLU A 453 -38.78 -17.71 -21.51
N ASN A 454 -37.97 -16.73 -21.88
CA ASN A 454 -37.72 -16.31 -23.26
C ASN A 454 -36.47 -16.97 -23.87
N GLY A 455 -35.71 -17.74 -23.09
CA GLY A 455 -34.46 -18.33 -23.54
C GLY A 455 -33.23 -17.43 -23.34
N GLU A 456 -33.39 -16.30 -22.65
CA GLU A 456 -32.30 -15.35 -22.38
C GLU A 456 -31.54 -15.72 -21.09
N ARG A 457 -30.22 -15.49 -21.08
CA ARG A 457 -29.37 -15.71 -19.89
C ARG A 457 -29.59 -14.57 -18.90
N VAL A 458 -30.00 -14.90 -17.68
CA VAL A 458 -30.19 -13.97 -16.56
C VAL A 458 -29.36 -14.40 -15.35
N PRO A 459 -28.87 -13.48 -14.52
CA PRO A 459 -28.04 -13.84 -13.38
C PRO A 459 -28.82 -14.67 -12.36
N MET A 460 -28.18 -15.74 -11.86
CA MET A 460 -28.64 -16.49 -10.70
C MET A 460 -28.39 -15.66 -9.45
N ARG A 461 -29.40 -15.69 -8.57
CA ARG A 461 -29.34 -15.01 -7.27
C ARG A 461 -29.38 -16.01 -6.14
N ASP A 462 -28.65 -15.72 -5.07
CA ASP A 462 -28.65 -16.50 -3.85
C ASP A 462 -29.95 -16.30 -3.04
N ARG A 463 -30.02 -16.88 -1.83
CA ARG A 463 -31.19 -16.76 -0.95
C ARG A 463 -31.43 -15.34 -0.43
N ASN A 464 -30.42 -14.49 -0.47
CA ASN A 464 -30.47 -13.10 -0.02
C ASN A 464 -30.82 -12.16 -1.19
N GLY A 465 -30.92 -12.68 -2.42
CA GLY A 465 -31.18 -11.90 -3.61
C GLY A 465 -29.92 -11.32 -4.25
N ASN A 466 -28.72 -11.69 -3.79
CA ASN A 466 -27.47 -11.22 -4.35
C ASN A 466 -27.09 -12.06 -5.58
N VAL A 467 -26.48 -11.43 -6.59
CA VAL A 467 -25.96 -12.15 -7.76
C VAL A 467 -24.82 -13.09 -7.35
N MET A 468 -24.76 -14.27 -7.96
CA MET A 468 -23.72 -15.26 -7.69
C MET A 468 -22.53 -15.05 -8.63
N THR A 469 -21.37 -14.74 -8.07
CA THR A 469 -20.10 -14.53 -8.78
C THR A 469 -19.15 -15.70 -8.55
N VAL A 470 -18.37 -16.08 -9.56
CA VAL A 470 -17.37 -17.16 -9.47
C VAL A 470 -16.03 -16.67 -10.02
N GLY A 471 -14.94 -17.00 -9.33
CA GLY A 471 -13.56 -16.65 -9.71
C GLY A 471 -13.09 -15.25 -9.27
N PHE A 472 -14.02 -14.39 -8.85
CA PHE A 472 -13.69 -13.02 -8.43
C PHE A 472 -12.88 -12.97 -7.14
N ASP A 473 -13.21 -13.82 -6.16
CA ASP A 473 -12.51 -13.93 -4.87
C ASP A 473 -11.08 -14.43 -5.06
N GLN A 474 -10.91 -15.52 -5.82
CA GLN A 474 -9.58 -16.08 -6.13
C GLN A 474 -8.71 -15.06 -6.86
N LEU A 475 -9.31 -14.27 -7.74
CA LEU A 475 -8.62 -13.21 -8.43
C LEU A 475 -8.35 -12.00 -7.52
N LEU A 476 -9.13 -11.76 -6.46
CA LEU A 476 -8.86 -10.68 -5.50
C LEU A 476 -7.64 -11.06 -4.66
N ASP A 477 -7.63 -12.29 -4.14
CA ASP A 477 -6.48 -12.86 -3.43
C ASP A 477 -5.20 -12.84 -4.29
N LYS A 478 -5.31 -13.02 -5.61
CA LYS A 478 -4.16 -12.93 -6.52
C LYS A 478 -3.64 -11.49 -6.69
N MET A 479 -4.52 -10.50 -6.55
CA MET A 479 -4.18 -9.07 -6.68
C MET A 479 -3.54 -8.50 -5.39
N GLY A 480 -3.64 -9.20 -4.24
CA GLY A 480 -3.18 -8.73 -2.91
C GLY A 480 -2.23 -9.62 -2.15
#